data_AF-A0A7C6AT11-F1
#
_entry.id   AF-A0A7C6AT11-F1
#
_cell.length_a   1.000
_cell.length_b   1.000
_cell.length_c   1.000
_cell.angle_alpha   90.00
_cell.angle_beta   90.00
_cell.angle_gamma   90.00
#
_symmetry.space_group_name_H-M   'P 1'
#
loop_
_entity.id
_entity.type
_entity.pdbx_description
1 polymer ?
#
loop_
_entity_poly.entity_id
_entity_poly.type
_entity_poly.pdbx_seq_one_letter_code
_entity_poly.pdbx_strand_id
1 'polypeptide(L)'
;MIEFYLTLLIAFLTGFTPGSSSEKNPGTDLNFSFTYKGVVRNALIHLPPGREAREKYPLLIALHGGGGNGKRMVSLTQGKFNILADKEGFIVVYPDGIGKNWNDGRENMPRRYQSHNNKTDDVGFISALIDSLVRKY
;
A
#
# COMPACT_ATOMS: atom_id res chain seq x y z
N MET A 1 -45.93 -29.46 -49.41
CA MET A 1 -44.99 -30.18 -48.55
C MET A 1 -43.60 -29.72 -48.94
N ILE A 2 -42.96 -28.93 -48.09
CA ILE A 2 -41.64 -28.32 -48.34
C ILE A 2 -40.69 -28.98 -47.35
N GLU A 3 -39.66 -29.68 -47.85
CA GLU A 3 -38.57 -30.21 -47.04
C GLU A 3 -37.50 -29.13 -46.85
N PHE A 4 -37.06 -28.93 -45.61
CA PHE A 4 -35.91 -28.08 -45.30
C PHE A 4 -34.75 -28.94 -44.81
N TYR A 5 -33.62 -28.78 -45.49
CA TYR A 5 -32.37 -29.50 -45.31
C TYR A 5 -31.65 -29.11 -44.00
N LEU A 6 -31.11 -30.11 -43.33
CA LEU A 6 -30.21 -30.01 -42.16
C LEU A 6 -28.85 -29.46 -42.60
N THR A 7 -28.41 -28.32 -42.05
CA THR A 7 -27.04 -27.82 -42.23
C THR A 7 -26.19 -28.20 -41.01
N LEU A 8 -25.20 -29.05 -41.21
CA LEU A 8 -24.22 -29.46 -40.21
C LEU A 8 -23.08 -28.43 -40.19
N LEU A 9 -22.94 -27.66 -39.10
CA LEU A 9 -21.80 -26.75 -38.90
C LEU A 9 -20.67 -27.51 -38.19
N ILE A 10 -19.61 -27.86 -38.90
CA ILE A 10 -18.37 -28.38 -38.31
C ILE A 10 -17.53 -27.19 -37.84
N ALA A 11 -17.52 -26.94 -36.53
CA ALA A 11 -16.61 -25.99 -35.92
C ALA A 11 -15.24 -26.66 -35.73
N PHE A 12 -14.22 -26.17 -36.42
CA PHE A 12 -12.82 -26.48 -36.10
C PHE A 12 -12.47 -25.82 -34.76
N LEU A 13 -12.32 -26.64 -33.73
CA LEU A 13 -11.73 -26.25 -32.44
C LEU A 13 -10.23 -26.01 -32.64
N THR A 14 -9.85 -24.81 -33.07
CA THR A 14 -8.50 -24.32 -32.77
C THR A 14 -8.51 -23.91 -31.31
N GLY A 15 -7.90 -24.74 -30.45
CA GLY A 15 -7.73 -24.46 -29.04
C GLY A 15 -6.92 -23.19 -28.83
N PHE A 16 -7.61 -22.06 -28.71
CA PHE A 16 -7.08 -20.91 -28.02
C PHE A 16 -7.19 -21.25 -26.53
N THR A 17 -6.09 -21.65 -25.90
CA THR A 17 -6.02 -21.59 -24.44
C THR A 17 -5.97 -20.11 -24.10
N PRO A 18 -7.02 -19.50 -23.51
CA PRO A 18 -6.82 -18.23 -22.87
C PRO A 18 -5.75 -18.48 -21.82
N GLY A 19 -4.57 -17.87 -21.99
CA GLY A 19 -3.60 -17.82 -20.93
C GLY A 19 -4.35 -17.35 -19.70
N SER A 20 -4.29 -18.15 -18.62
CA SER A 20 -4.84 -17.78 -17.33
C SER A 20 -4.20 -16.46 -16.93
N SER A 21 -4.84 -15.35 -17.27
CA SER A 21 -4.72 -14.14 -16.47
C SER A 21 -5.39 -14.53 -15.17
N SER A 22 -4.61 -15.05 -14.22
CA SER A 22 -5.08 -15.12 -12.85
C SER A 22 -5.66 -13.74 -12.58
N GLU A 23 -6.95 -13.63 -12.28
CA GLU A 23 -7.45 -12.43 -11.62
C GLU A 23 -6.54 -12.27 -10.41
N LYS A 24 -5.57 -11.36 -10.50
CA LYS A 24 -4.72 -11.07 -9.35
C LYS A 24 -5.68 -10.40 -8.39
N ASN A 25 -6.12 -11.16 -7.38
CA ASN A 25 -6.84 -10.61 -6.25
C ASN A 25 -6.13 -9.31 -5.83
N PRO A 26 -6.86 -8.24 -5.50
CA PRO A 26 -6.23 -6.99 -5.09
C PRO A 26 -5.34 -7.25 -3.86
N GLY A 27 -4.34 -6.38 -3.68
CA GLY A 27 -3.51 -6.38 -2.49
C GLY A 27 -4.32 -6.21 -1.21
N THR A 28 -3.68 -6.46 -0.07
CA THR A 28 -4.32 -6.40 1.24
C THR A 28 -3.81 -5.22 2.05
N ASP A 29 -4.75 -4.43 2.57
CA ASP A 29 -4.46 -3.34 3.51
C ASP A 29 -4.48 -3.86 4.95
N LEU A 30 -3.48 -3.51 5.75
CA LEU A 30 -3.38 -3.85 7.17
C LEU A 30 -3.03 -2.63 8.00
N ASN A 31 -3.66 -2.50 9.17
CA ASN A 31 -3.20 -1.55 10.18
C ASN A 31 -2.00 -2.15 10.92
N PHE A 32 -0.98 -1.34 11.12
CA PHE A 32 0.23 -1.69 11.86
C PHE A 32 0.48 -0.67 12.95
N SER A 33 0.75 -1.16 14.15
CA SER A 33 1.05 -0.33 15.31
C SER A 33 2.20 -0.91 16.09
N PHE A 34 3.09 -0.06 16.57
CA PHE A 34 4.16 -0.45 17.49
C PHE A 34 4.55 0.73 18.38
N THR A 35 5.19 0.44 19.51
CA THR A 35 5.65 1.47 20.44
C THR A 35 7.04 1.96 20.04
N TYR A 36 7.19 3.26 19.88
CA TYR A 36 8.47 3.93 19.66
C TYR A 36 8.67 5.02 20.71
N LYS A 37 9.75 4.92 21.51
CA LYS A 37 10.06 5.84 22.62
C LYS A 37 8.86 6.10 23.56
N GLY A 38 8.14 5.04 23.91
CA GLY A 38 6.99 5.11 24.82
C GLY A 38 5.68 5.62 24.21
N VAL A 39 5.66 5.91 22.90
CA VAL A 39 4.45 6.36 22.18
C VAL A 39 4.03 5.28 21.19
N VAL A 40 2.74 4.94 21.17
CA VAL A 40 2.18 4.07 20.13
C VAL A 40 2.13 4.83 18.81
N ARG A 41 2.81 4.30 17.79
CA ARG A 41 2.83 4.84 16.43
C ARG A 41 2.03 3.91 15.51
N ASN A 42 1.34 4.50 14.54
CA ASN A 42 0.47 3.78 13.61
C ASN A 42 0.96 3.96 12.18
N ALA A 43 0.68 2.96 11.35
CA ALA A 43 0.82 3.00 9.91
C ALA A 43 -0.25 2.15 9.23
N LEU A 44 -0.66 2.55 8.04
CA LEU A 44 -1.38 1.67 7.11
C LEU A 44 -0.36 1.03 6.17
N ILE A 45 -0.45 -0.28 5.98
CA ILE A 45 0.42 -1.04 5.10
C ILE A 45 -0.45 -1.61 3.98
N HIS A 46 -0.05 -1.41 2.74
CA HIS A 46 -0.60 -2.09 1.58
C HIS A 46 0.38 -3.15 1.08
N LEU A 47 -0.14 -4.35 0.90
CA LEU A 47 0.65 -5.54 0.60
C LEU A 47 0.22 -6.09 -0.76
N PRO A 48 1.17 -6.34 -1.68
CA PRO A 48 0.82 -6.84 -3.01
C PRO A 48 0.28 -8.28 -2.93
N PRO A 49 -0.51 -8.73 -3.91
CA PRO A 49 -1.03 -10.09 -3.95
C PRO A 49 0.06 -11.12 -4.26
N GLY A 50 -0.22 -12.39 -3.96
CA GLY A 50 0.67 -13.50 -4.32
C GLY A 50 1.94 -13.59 -3.47
N ARG A 51 1.81 -13.37 -2.15
CA ARG A 51 2.90 -13.25 -1.17
C ARG A 51 3.89 -14.43 -1.07
N GLU A 52 3.57 -15.57 -1.66
CA GLU A 52 4.15 -16.86 -1.27
C GLU A 52 5.56 -17.13 -1.84
N ALA A 53 6.17 -16.20 -2.59
CA ALA A 53 7.38 -16.51 -3.37
C ALA A 53 8.56 -15.52 -3.24
N ARG A 54 8.57 -14.58 -2.27
CA ARG A 54 9.69 -13.64 -2.11
C ARG A 54 10.22 -13.58 -0.68
N GLU A 55 11.55 -13.67 -0.57
CA GLU A 55 12.28 -13.48 0.69
C GLU A 55 12.32 -12.01 1.14
N LYS A 56 12.22 -11.06 0.20
CA LYS A 56 12.23 -9.61 0.47
C LYS A 56 11.37 -8.85 -0.55
N TYR A 57 10.71 -7.79 -0.09
CA TYR A 57 9.95 -6.87 -0.94
C TYR A 57 10.61 -5.49 -0.99
N PRO A 58 10.62 -4.80 -2.14
CA PRO A 58 10.87 -3.37 -2.17
C PRO A 58 9.83 -2.65 -1.30
N LEU A 59 10.23 -1.52 -0.71
CA LEU A 59 9.40 -0.74 0.20
C LEU A 59 9.26 0.70 -0.30
N LEU A 60 8.01 1.17 -0.42
CA LEU A 60 7.68 2.58 -0.61
C LEU A 60 7.08 3.13 0.69
N ILE A 61 7.67 4.20 1.22
CA ILE A 61 7.09 4.95 2.35
C ILE A 61 6.46 6.23 1.81
N ALA A 62 5.14 6.35 1.92
CA ALA A 62 4.37 7.48 1.43
C ALA A 62 3.91 8.36 2.61
N LEU A 63 4.60 9.48 2.81
CA LEU A 63 4.35 10.41 3.90
C LEU A 63 3.23 11.41 3.52
N HIS A 64 2.28 11.60 4.43
CA HIS A 64 1.20 12.57 4.25
C HIS A 64 1.69 14.02 4.46
N GLY A 65 1.01 14.99 3.85
CA GLY A 65 1.21 16.42 4.15
C GLY A 65 0.64 16.86 5.51
N GLY A 66 0.92 18.10 5.93
CA GLY A 66 0.47 18.63 7.23
C GLY A 66 -1.06 18.57 7.43
N GLY A 67 -1.50 18.15 8.61
CA GLY A 67 -2.92 17.91 8.92
C GLY A 67 -3.48 16.58 8.39
N GLY A 68 -2.65 15.77 7.74
CA GLY A 68 -2.99 14.47 7.17
C GLY A 68 -2.84 13.28 8.14
N ASN A 69 -2.98 12.09 7.57
CA ASN A 69 -2.65 10.78 8.15
C ASN A 69 -2.48 9.79 6.99
N GLY A 70 -2.10 8.54 7.26
CA GLY A 70 -1.84 7.53 6.24
C GLY A 70 -3.03 7.28 5.33
N LYS A 71 -4.25 7.18 5.89
CA LYS A 71 -5.48 7.00 5.11
C LYS A 71 -5.73 8.18 4.15
N ARG A 72 -5.53 9.41 4.61
CA ARG A 72 -5.64 10.61 3.76
C ARG A 72 -4.59 10.63 2.66
N MET A 73 -3.40 10.06 2.89
CA MET A 73 -2.38 9.94 1.83
C MET A 73 -2.81 8.96 0.73
N VAL A 74 -3.41 7.83 1.10
CA VAL A 74 -4.03 6.91 0.12
C VAL A 74 -5.07 7.66 -0.72
N SER A 75 -5.99 8.39 -0.08
CA SER A 75 -7.01 9.17 -0.78
C SER A 75 -6.41 10.26 -1.68
N LEU A 76 -5.39 10.99 -1.20
CA LEU A 76 -4.71 12.05 -1.96
C LEU A 76 -4.11 11.52 -3.27
N THR A 77 -3.53 10.32 -3.22
CA THR A 77 -2.97 9.63 -4.39
C THR A 77 -4.00 8.85 -5.20
N GLN A 78 -5.27 8.83 -4.78
CA GLN A 78 -6.34 8.03 -5.37
C GLN A 78 -5.98 6.53 -5.42
N GLY A 79 -5.23 6.04 -4.42
CA GLY A 79 -4.80 4.64 -4.35
C GLY A 79 -3.78 4.23 -5.42
N LYS A 80 -3.22 5.16 -6.21
CA LYS A 80 -2.32 4.84 -7.33
C LYS A 80 -1.05 4.11 -6.90
N PHE A 81 -0.54 4.38 -5.70
CA PHE A 81 0.59 3.62 -5.17
C PHE A 81 0.22 2.18 -4.82
N ASN A 82 -1.01 1.92 -4.35
CA ASN A 82 -1.48 0.56 -4.11
C ASN A 82 -1.64 -0.21 -5.43
N ILE A 83 -2.25 0.41 -6.43
CA ILE A 83 -2.39 -0.18 -7.78
C ILE A 83 -1.01 -0.51 -8.36
N LEU A 84 -0.04 0.38 -8.20
CA LEU A 84 1.31 0.15 -8.68
C LEU A 84 2.02 -0.95 -7.87
N ALA A 85 1.82 -1.01 -6.55
CA ALA A 85 2.31 -2.08 -5.69
C ALA A 85 1.78 -3.45 -6.10
N ASP A 86 0.48 -3.55 -6.36
CA ASP A 86 -0.16 -4.79 -6.82
C ASP A 86 0.41 -5.28 -8.16
N LYS A 87 0.68 -4.32 -9.05
CA LYS A 87 1.22 -4.61 -10.38
C LYS A 87 2.69 -5.03 -10.34
N GLU A 88 3.53 -4.27 -9.64
CA GLU A 88 4.99 -4.38 -9.69
C GLU A 88 5.58 -5.19 -8.52
N GLY A 89 4.77 -5.51 -7.50
CA GLY A 89 5.14 -6.38 -6.40
C GLY A 89 6.05 -5.72 -5.35
N PHE A 90 5.59 -4.61 -4.75
CA PHE A 90 6.26 -3.95 -3.62
C PHE A 90 5.27 -3.58 -2.50
N ILE A 91 5.78 -3.33 -1.30
CA ILE A 91 4.97 -2.92 -0.15
C ILE A 91 4.88 -1.40 -0.12
N VAL A 92 3.68 -0.86 0.19
CA VAL A 92 3.52 0.57 0.49
C VAL A 92 3.19 0.75 1.96
N VAL A 93 3.82 1.72 2.61
CA VAL A 93 3.54 2.07 4.00
C VAL A 93 3.22 3.54 4.11
N TYR A 94 2.11 3.82 4.78
CA TYR A 94 1.57 5.15 5.03
C TYR A 94 1.56 5.41 6.54
N PRO A 95 2.68 5.88 7.12
CA PRO A 95 2.77 6.12 8.55
C PRO A 95 2.04 7.39 8.98
N ASP A 96 1.60 7.41 10.24
CA ASP A 96 0.99 8.58 10.88
C ASP A 96 2.03 9.43 11.64
N GLY A 97 2.04 10.74 11.36
CA GLY A 97 2.71 11.75 12.17
C GLY A 97 1.94 12.08 13.45
N ILE A 98 2.65 12.38 14.54
CA ILE A 98 2.02 12.78 15.80
C ILE A 98 1.27 14.09 15.61
N GLY A 99 0.05 14.20 16.14
CA GLY A 99 -0.77 15.40 15.96
C GLY A 99 -0.99 15.78 14.50
N LYS A 100 -0.97 14.79 13.58
CA LYS A 100 -1.13 14.96 12.12
C LYS A 100 -0.02 15.79 11.45
N ASN A 101 1.17 15.85 12.03
CA ASN A 101 2.30 16.61 11.50
C ASN A 101 3.62 15.86 11.68
N TRP A 102 4.62 16.24 10.90
CA TRP A 102 5.99 15.77 11.00
C TRP A 102 6.86 16.86 11.59
N ASN A 103 7.84 16.49 12.40
CA ASN A 103 8.95 17.37 12.74
C ASN A 103 9.88 17.47 11.52
N ASP A 104 9.55 18.38 10.61
CA ASP A 104 10.29 18.61 9.34
C ASP A 104 11.35 19.72 9.44
N GLY A 105 11.74 20.10 10.67
CA GLY A 105 12.81 21.07 10.92
C GLY A 105 12.38 22.55 10.90
N ARG A 106 11.10 22.86 10.63
CA ARG A 106 10.58 24.23 10.73
C ARG A 106 10.47 24.68 12.19
N GLU A 107 10.82 25.93 12.46
CA GLU A 107 10.77 26.53 13.80
C GLU A 107 9.60 27.51 13.96
N ASN A 108 9.31 27.91 15.20
CA ASN A 108 8.26 28.89 15.56
C ASN A 108 6.86 28.54 15.05
N MET A 109 6.55 27.25 14.99
CA MET A 109 5.27 26.77 14.49
C MET A 109 4.14 27.01 15.50
N PRO A 110 2.91 27.32 15.04
CA PRO A 110 1.75 27.43 15.93
C PRO A 110 1.57 26.18 16.82
N ARG A 111 1.06 26.36 18.05
CA ARG A 111 0.94 25.28 19.07
C ARG A 111 0.31 23.98 18.56
N ARG A 112 -0.60 24.06 17.58
CA ARG A 112 -1.26 22.90 16.95
C ARG A 112 -0.29 21.92 16.27
N TYR A 113 0.92 22.36 15.89
CA TYR A 113 1.96 21.55 15.28
C TYR A 113 2.81 20.85 16.35
N GLN A 114 2.22 19.83 16.98
CA GLN A 114 2.82 19.16 18.15
C GLN A 114 4.19 18.57 17.85
N SER A 115 4.40 17.96 16.67
CA SER A 115 5.68 17.31 16.33
C SER A 115 6.86 18.29 16.31
N HIS A 116 6.66 19.49 15.77
CA HIS A 116 7.66 20.56 15.81
C HIS A 116 7.94 21.01 17.26
N ASN A 117 6.89 21.36 17.99
CA ASN A 117 7.01 21.95 19.32
C ASN A 117 7.57 20.97 20.37
N ASN A 118 7.27 19.68 20.21
CA ASN A 118 7.74 18.63 21.10
C ASN A 118 9.06 17.99 20.62
N LYS A 119 9.68 18.53 19.55
CA LYS A 119 10.90 17.98 18.93
C LYS A 119 10.80 16.47 18.71
N THR A 120 9.66 16.02 18.17
CA THR A 120 9.41 14.60 17.90
C THR A 120 10.48 14.03 16.99
N ASP A 121 11.01 12.86 17.35
CA ASP A 121 12.01 12.15 16.55
C ASP A 121 11.33 11.31 15.46
N ASP A 122 10.90 11.97 14.39
CA ASP A 122 10.24 11.31 13.27
C ASP A 122 11.22 10.54 12.37
N VAL A 123 12.48 10.98 12.27
CA VAL A 123 13.53 10.24 11.54
C VAL A 123 13.78 8.89 12.20
N GLY A 124 13.99 8.88 13.52
CA GLY A 124 14.18 7.65 14.28
C GLY A 124 12.94 6.77 14.29
N PHE A 125 11.74 7.34 14.28
CA PHE A 125 10.50 6.57 14.10
C PHE A 125 10.45 5.86 12.75
N ILE A 126 10.73 6.57 11.65
CA ILE A 126 10.73 5.97 10.31
C ILE A 126 11.79 4.87 10.21
N SER A 127 12.97 5.08 10.80
CA SER A 127 14.01 4.04 10.89
C SER A 127 13.50 2.80 11.63
N ALA A 128 12.91 2.97 12.82
CA ALA A 128 12.39 1.86 13.61
C ALA A 128 11.20 1.15 12.94
N LEU A 129 10.41 1.87 12.15
CA LEU A 129 9.35 1.30 11.31
C LEU A 129 9.94 0.41 10.23
N ILE A 130 10.98 0.87 9.50
CA ILE A 130 11.67 0.05 8.50
C ILE A 130 12.21 -1.23 9.13
N ASP A 131 12.92 -1.13 10.27
CA ASP A 131 13.44 -2.30 10.97
C ASP A 131 12.36 -3.30 11.38
N SER A 132 11.19 -2.78 11.78
CA SER A 132 10.04 -3.62 12.16
C SER A 132 9.41 -4.32 10.96
N LEU A 133 9.41 -3.68 9.79
CA LEU A 133 8.90 -4.26 8.55
C LEU A 133 9.83 -5.33 8.00
N VAL A 134 11.15 -5.09 8.00
CA VAL A 134 12.17 -6.06 7.57
C VAL A 134 12.15 -7.34 8.39
N ARG A 135 11.79 -7.26 9.68
CA ARG A 135 11.61 -8.47 10.51
C ARG A 135 10.33 -9.24 10.22
N LYS A 136 9.34 -8.59 9.62
CA LYS A 136 7.98 -9.12 9.44
C LYS A 136 7.70 -9.60 8.02
N TYR A 137 8.37 -9.04 7.02
CA TYR A 137 8.17 -9.27 5.58
C TYR A 137 9.52 -9.34 4.86
#